data_AF-X1W1R5-F1
#
_entry.id   AF-X1W1R5-F1
#
_cell.length_a   1.000
_cell.length_b   1.000
_cell.length_c   1.000
_cell.angle_alpha   90.00
_cell.angle_beta   90.00
_cell.angle_gamma   90.00
#
_symmetry.space_group_name_H-M   'P 1'
#
loop_
_entity.id
_entity.type
_entity.pdbx_description
1 polymer ?
#
loop_
_entity_poly.entity_id
_entity_poly.type
_entity_poly.pdbx_seq_one_letter_code
_entity_poly.pdbx_strand_id
1 'polypeptide(L)'
;MIKRIFAVFGIGFAIIFSQIQAPTGLFSGESAFKFLEQQVAFGPRNPGSEGHKNCQQFLIAELKKYTPNVSTQPFLFTDTDLNR
;
A
#
# COMPACT_ATOMS: atom_id res chain seq x y z
N MET A 1 5.68 58.72 6.36
CA MET A 1 4.94 57.73 7.19
C MET A 1 4.25 56.62 6.37
N ILE A 2 4.28 56.66 5.02
CA ILE A 2 3.56 55.70 4.13
C ILE A 2 4.43 54.52 3.64
N LYS A 3 5.76 54.57 3.77
CA LYS A 3 6.67 53.49 3.31
C LYS A 3 6.78 52.28 4.24
N ARG A 4 6.26 52.36 5.48
CA ARG A 4 6.30 51.27 6.47
C ARG A 4 5.11 50.33 6.39
N ILE A 5 4.04 50.73 5.69
CA ILE A 5 2.81 49.94 5.55
C ILE A 5 3.01 48.82 4.53
N PHE A 6 3.73 49.04 3.43
CA PHE A 6 3.99 48.01 2.41
C PHE A 6 4.89 46.86 2.86
N ALA A 7 5.74 47.08 3.88
CA ALA A 7 6.62 46.04 4.41
C ALA A 7 5.88 45.00 5.28
N VAL A 8 4.72 45.37 5.84
CA VAL A 8 3.94 44.48 6.72
C VAL A 8 2.99 43.57 5.93
N PHE A 9 2.55 44.01 4.74
CA PHE A 9 1.66 43.21 3.88
C PHE A 9 2.37 42.12 3.08
N GLY A 10 3.66 42.26 2.78
CA GLY A 10 4.43 41.23 2.04
C GLY A 10 4.79 40.00 2.88
N ILE A 11 4.93 40.16 4.19
CA ILE A 11 5.30 39.06 5.11
C ILE A 11 4.04 38.31 5.59
N GLY A 12 2.90 39.00 5.74
CA GLY A 12 1.65 38.38 6.17
C GLY A 12 0.97 37.50 5.12
N PHE A 13 1.21 37.73 3.82
CA PHE A 13 0.57 36.97 2.75
C PHE A 13 1.21 35.58 2.51
N ALA A 14 2.46 35.37 2.92
CA ALA A 14 3.17 34.10 2.76
C ALA A 14 2.80 33.03 3.82
N ILE A 15 2.19 33.43 4.94
CA ILE A 15 1.90 32.53 6.08
C ILE A 15 0.56 31.80 5.91
N ILE A 16 -0.34 32.28 5.05
CA ILE A 16 -1.72 31.75 4.94
C ILE A 16 -1.81 30.54 3.97
N PHE A 17 -0.76 30.21 3.21
CA PHE A 17 -0.81 29.16 2.18
C PHE A 17 -0.25 27.78 2.57
N SER A 18 0.24 27.58 3.80
CA SER A 18 1.04 26.38 4.12
C SER A 18 0.33 25.24 4.85
N GLN A 19 -1.00 25.15 4.93
CA GLN A 19 -1.64 24.09 5.73
C GLN A 19 -2.71 23.26 5.01
N ILE A 20 -2.57 23.03 3.69
CA ILE A 20 -3.27 21.90 3.07
C ILE A 20 -2.38 20.66 3.25
N GLN A 21 -2.47 20.05 4.43
CA GLN A 21 -1.95 18.69 4.63
C GLN A 21 -2.83 17.77 3.77
N ALA A 22 -2.31 17.30 2.64
CA ALA A 22 -3.00 16.27 1.86
C ALA A 22 -3.32 15.08 2.78
N PRO A 23 -4.52 14.47 2.71
CA PRO A 23 -4.86 13.38 3.60
C PRO A 23 -3.83 12.26 3.43
N THR A 24 -3.09 11.96 4.49
CA THR A 24 -2.13 10.88 4.49
C THR A 24 -2.89 9.55 4.38
N GLY A 25 -2.59 8.75 3.35
CA GLY A 25 -3.17 7.41 3.22
C GLY A 25 -4.54 7.33 2.54
N LEU A 26 -4.81 8.17 1.53
CA LEU A 26 -5.99 7.97 0.68
C LEU A 26 -5.91 6.63 -0.06
N PHE A 27 -7.00 5.88 -0.02
CA PHE A 27 -7.12 4.66 -0.80
C PHE A 27 -7.08 4.96 -2.30
N SER A 28 -6.31 4.18 -3.05
CA SER A 28 -6.24 4.24 -4.52
C SER A 28 -6.82 2.95 -5.11
N GLY A 29 -7.97 3.06 -5.78
CA GLY A 29 -8.60 1.93 -6.48
C GLY A 29 -7.75 1.39 -7.62
N GLU A 30 -7.01 2.25 -8.32
CA GLU A 30 -6.08 1.86 -9.38
C GLU A 30 -4.93 1.00 -8.84
N SER A 31 -4.32 1.42 -7.72
CA SER A 31 -3.26 0.66 -7.08
C SER A 31 -3.78 -0.69 -6.57
N ALA A 32 -4.97 -0.71 -5.95
CA ALA A 32 -5.60 -1.94 -5.51
C ALA A 32 -5.85 -2.91 -6.67
N PHE A 33 -6.33 -2.41 -7.81
CA PHE A 33 -6.58 -3.23 -8.99
C PHE A 33 -5.28 -3.81 -9.59
N LYS A 34 -4.21 -3.02 -9.65
CA LYS A 34 -2.88 -3.51 -10.07
C LYS A 34 -2.37 -4.66 -9.22
N PHE A 35 -2.53 -4.59 -7.89
CA PHE A 35 -2.17 -5.69 -7.00
C PHE A 35 -3.03 -6.93 -7.23
N LEU A 36 -4.33 -6.76 -7.55
CA LEU A 36 -5.21 -7.87 -7.93
C LEU A 36 -4.71 -8.55 -9.21
N GLU A 37 -4.41 -7.78 -10.26
CA GLU A 37 -3.92 -8.31 -11.54
C GLU A 37 -2.64 -9.13 -11.36
N GLN A 38 -1.70 -8.64 -10.55
CA GLN A 38 -0.46 -9.37 -10.22
C GLN A 38 -0.77 -10.73 -9.56
N GLN A 39 -1.67 -10.77 -8.58
CA GLN A 39 -2.07 -12.01 -7.91
C GLN A 39 -2.80 -12.97 -8.85
N VAL A 40 -3.61 -12.44 -9.77
CA VAL A 40 -4.32 -13.23 -10.77
C VAL A 40 -3.35 -13.87 -11.77
N ALA A 41 -2.33 -13.12 -12.20
CA ALA A 41 -1.33 -13.55 -13.18
C ALA A 41 -0.49 -14.76 -12.72
N PHE A 42 -0.39 -15.04 -11.42
CA PHE A 42 0.29 -16.24 -10.92
C PHE A 42 -0.47 -17.55 -11.20
N GLY A 43 -1.72 -17.49 -11.69
CA GLY A 43 -2.58 -18.66 -11.88
C GLY A 43 -3.28 -19.11 -10.59
N PRO A 44 -3.98 -20.26 -10.59
CA PRO A 44 -4.71 -20.76 -9.42
C PRO A 44 -3.86 -20.80 -8.15
N ARG A 45 -4.46 -20.43 -7.01
CA ARG A 45 -3.79 -20.34 -5.69
C ARG A 45 -4.36 -21.34 -4.68
N ASN A 46 -4.83 -22.48 -5.16
CA ASN A 46 -5.18 -23.58 -4.28
C ASN A 46 -3.94 -24.05 -3.50
N PRO A 47 -4.07 -24.53 -2.26
CA PRO A 47 -2.94 -25.02 -1.47
C PRO A 47 -2.07 -26.01 -2.27
N GLY A 48 -0.75 -25.86 -2.18
CA GLY A 48 0.23 -26.69 -2.88
C GLY A 48 0.51 -26.33 -4.35
N SER A 49 -0.34 -25.53 -5.00
CA SER A 49 -0.11 -25.08 -6.39
C SER A 49 1.09 -24.15 -6.53
N GLU A 50 1.60 -24.02 -7.75
CA GLU A 50 2.68 -23.08 -8.07
C GLU A 50 2.22 -21.62 -7.94
N GLY A 51 0.99 -21.31 -8.36
CA GLY A 51 0.41 -19.98 -8.21
C GLY A 51 0.26 -19.56 -6.75
N HIS A 52 -0.04 -20.49 -5.85
CA HIS A 52 -0.03 -20.24 -4.40
C HIS A 52 1.36 -19.86 -3.89
N LYS A 53 2.41 -20.62 -4.24
CA LYS A 53 3.80 -20.32 -3.83
C LYS A 53 4.29 -18.98 -4.36
N ASN A 54 4.03 -18.69 -5.64
CA ASN A 54 4.44 -17.43 -6.27
C ASN A 54 3.72 -16.23 -5.67
N CYS A 55 2.41 -16.35 -5.43
CA CYS A 55 1.63 -15.32 -4.76
C CYS A 55 2.13 -15.06 -3.32
N GLN A 56 2.45 -16.12 -2.57
CA GLN A 56 3.04 -15.99 -1.23
C GLN A 56 4.35 -15.20 -1.25
N GLN A 57 5.27 -15.52 -2.16
CA GLN A 57 6.54 -14.81 -2.31
C GLN A 57 6.32 -13.34 -2.67
N PHE A 58 5.40 -13.07 -3.60
CA PHE A 58 5.01 -11.71 -3.98
C PHE A 58 4.48 -10.91 -2.78
N LEU A 59 3.52 -11.45 -2.02
CA LEU A 59 2.94 -10.75 -0.87
C LEU A 59 3.98 -10.43 0.19
N ILE A 60 4.88 -11.37 0.50
CA ILE A 60 5.97 -11.13 1.46
C ILE A 60 6.89 -10.01 0.96
N ALA A 61 7.28 -10.03 -0.31
CA ALA A 61 8.15 -9.02 -0.88
C ALA A 61 7.48 -7.64 -0.93
N GLU A 62 6.19 -7.58 -1.28
CA GLU A 62 5.41 -6.35 -1.36
C GLU A 62 5.21 -5.74 0.03
N LEU A 63 4.77 -6.52 1.02
CA LEU A 63 4.57 -6.04 2.39
C LEU A 63 5.87 -5.52 3.03
N LYS A 64 7.01 -6.14 2.72
CA LYS A 64 8.33 -5.69 3.21
C LYS A 64 8.71 -4.29 2.74
N LYS A 65 8.11 -3.78 1.66
CA LYS A 65 8.30 -2.39 1.21
C LYS A 65 7.68 -1.36 2.16
N TYR A 66 6.64 -1.76 2.89
CA TYR A 66 5.87 -0.87 3.77
C TYR A 66 6.19 -1.07 5.26
N THR A 67 6.72 -2.24 5.63
CA THR A 67 7.11 -2.53 7.01
C THR A 67 8.21 -3.60 7.10
N PRO A 68 9.17 -3.49 8.03
CA PRO A 68 10.13 -4.55 8.28
C PRO A 68 9.50 -5.76 8.99
N ASN A 69 8.32 -5.60 9.60
CA ASN A 69 7.68 -6.59 10.47
C ASN A 69 6.77 -7.54 9.67
N VAL A 70 7.37 -8.32 8.75
CA VAL A 70 6.65 -9.33 7.96
C VAL A 70 7.08 -10.73 8.41
N SER A 71 6.12 -11.53 8.85
CA SER A 71 6.31 -12.92 9.27
C SER A 71 5.31 -13.86 8.62
N THR A 72 5.71 -15.11 8.38
CA THR A 72 4.84 -16.17 7.87
C THR A 72 4.42 -17.12 8.99
N GLN A 73 3.17 -17.55 8.99
CA GLN A 73 2.68 -18.63 9.84
C GLN A 73 2.40 -19.86 8.95
N PRO A 74 3.25 -20.91 8.98
CA PRO A 74 2.97 -22.12 8.24
C PRO A 74 1.79 -22.87 8.86
N PHE A 75 0.94 -23.46 8.03
CA PHE A 75 -0.12 -24.38 8.46
C PHE A 75 -0.04 -25.66 7.61
N LEU A 76 -0.37 -26.80 8.23
CA LEU A 76 -0.50 -28.07 7.53
C LEU A 76 -1.96 -28.22 7.10
N PHE A 77 -2.18 -28.35 5.80
CA PHE A 77 -3.49 -28.69 5.24
C PHE A 77 -3.49 -30.16 4.84
N THR A 78 -4.33 -30.95 5.49
CA THR A 78 -4.66 -32.31 5.05
C THR A 78 -6.06 -32.26 4.48
N ASP A 79 -6.20 -32.46 3.18
CA ASP A 79 -7.51 -32.61 2.57
C ASP A 79 -8.10 -33.96 2.98
N THR A 80 -9.13 -33.93 3.82
CA THR A 80 -9.79 -35.14 4.32
C THR A 80 -10.68 -35.80 3.26
N ASP A 81 -10.98 -35.12 2.15
CA ASP A 81 -11.89 -35.59 1.11
C ASP A 81 -11.18 -36.21 -0.10
N LEU A 82 -9.83 -36.19 -0.18
CA LEU A 82 -9.06 -36.87 -1.26
C LEU A 82 -9.12 -38.41 -1.21
N ASN A 83 -9.75 -38.98 -0.18
CA ASN A 83 -10.01 -40.42 -0.02
C ASN A 83 -11.49 -40.79 -0.17
N ARG A 84 -12.36 -39.89 -0.66
CA ARG A 84 -13.77 -40.20 -0.98
C ARG A 84 -13.96 -40.36 -2.49
#